data_AF-A0A0P9DI42-F1
#
_entry.id   AF-A0A0P9DI42-F1
#
_cell.length_a   1.000
_cell.length_b   1.000
_cell.length_c   1.000
_cell.angle_alpha   90.00
_cell.angle_beta   90.00
_cell.angle_gamma   90.00
#
_symmetry.space_group_name_H-M   'P 1'
#
loop_
_entity.id
_entity.type
_entity.pdbx_description
1 polymer ?
#
loop_
_entity_poly.entity_id
_entity_poly.type
_entity_poly.pdbx_seq_one_letter_code
_entity_poly.pdbx_strand_id
1 'polypeptide(L)'
;FISILRERIANFEAPRVGSPLDTVQLDSNIVTGVSINDLRKNLRDLNELMDRECLSSEARYGITFDASLITGIDPPTEVESALAAINTAHNQVSSDISLAQASADQKIVQSRRAVEIETLKAQAEVEPLRAMAAQLTELKRNGPRALELYLRNVRLRLYNQAQRVILEVKE
;
A
#
# COMPACT_ATOMS: atom_id res chain seq x y z
N PHE A 1 -2.60 50.81 3.76
CA PHE A 1 -3.03 49.68 2.90
C PHE A 1 -1.89 48.69 2.63
N ILE A 2 -0.87 49.02 1.82
CA ILE A 2 0.23 48.09 1.46
C ILE A 2 0.96 47.52 2.69
N SER A 3 1.23 48.34 3.72
CA SER A 3 1.89 47.87 4.95
C SER A 3 1.02 46.89 5.75
N ILE A 4 -0.29 47.11 5.79
CA ILE A 4 -1.26 46.21 6.45
C ILE A 4 -1.31 44.88 5.69
N LEU A 5 -1.36 44.92 4.35
CA LEU A 5 -1.35 43.72 3.52
C LEU A 5 -0.04 42.91 3.69
N ARG A 6 1.11 43.58 3.74
CA ARG A 6 2.41 42.92 4.00
C ARG A 6 2.50 42.29 5.39
N GLU A 7 2.07 43.01 6.42
CA GLU A 7 2.02 42.50 7.79
C GLU A 7 1.09 41.29 7.91
N ARG A 8 -0.07 41.32 7.24
CA ARG A 8 -1.05 40.23 7.30
C ARG A 8 -0.63 39.01 6.49
N ILE A 9 0.01 39.16 5.33
CA ILE A 9 0.60 38.04 4.59
C ILE A 9 1.72 37.38 5.42
N ALA A 10 2.54 38.18 6.12
CA ALA A 10 3.61 37.67 6.97
C ALA A 10 3.10 36.94 8.22
N ASN A 11 1.97 37.38 8.79
CA ASN A 11 1.35 36.82 9.99
C ASN A 11 0.23 35.79 9.71
N PHE A 12 0.00 35.44 8.44
CA PHE A 12 -1.02 34.45 8.09
C PHE A 12 -0.58 33.07 8.59
N GLU A 13 -1.48 32.29 9.18
CA GLU A 13 -1.24 30.88 9.50
C GLU A 13 -2.39 30.10 8.88
N ALA A 14 -2.09 29.18 7.95
CA ALA A 14 -3.12 28.36 7.34
C ALA A 14 -3.78 27.47 8.42
N PRO A 15 -5.11 27.33 8.43
CA PRO A 15 -5.77 26.36 9.29
C PRO A 15 -5.16 24.98 9.01
N ARG A 16 -4.61 24.31 10.05
CA ARG A 16 -4.02 22.98 9.92
C ARG A 16 -5.13 21.95 9.67
N VAL A 17 -5.60 21.87 8.43
CA VAL A 17 -6.46 20.79 7.99
C VAL A 17 -5.54 19.59 7.79
N GLY A 18 -5.40 18.76 8.83
CA GLY A 18 -4.57 17.56 8.79
C GLY A 18 -5.02 16.66 7.64
N SER A 19 -4.29 16.71 6.54
CA SER A 19 -4.48 15.77 5.43
C SER A 19 -3.80 14.47 5.83
N PRO A 20 -4.45 13.29 5.68
CA PRO A 20 -3.86 12.01 6.09
C PRO A 20 -2.57 11.64 5.32
N LEU A 21 -2.22 12.39 4.27
CA LEU A 21 -0.94 12.30 3.55
C LEU A 21 0.24 12.97 4.28
N ASP A 22 0.00 13.77 5.33
CA ASP A 22 1.07 14.43 6.10
C ASP A 22 1.76 13.50 7.11
N THR A 23 1.34 12.23 7.21
CA THR A 23 1.99 11.27 8.12
C THR A 23 3.41 10.87 7.69
N VAL A 24 3.81 11.14 6.45
CA VAL A 24 5.21 11.03 5.98
C VAL A 24 5.98 12.35 6.15
N GLN A 25 5.31 13.47 6.48
CA GLN A 25 5.91 14.80 6.64
C GLN A 25 6.39 15.11 8.07
N LEU A 26 6.72 14.11 8.88
CA LEU A 26 7.17 14.38 10.26
C LEU A 26 8.59 14.97 10.35
N ASP A 27 9.34 15.05 9.24
CA ASP A 27 10.71 15.58 9.24
C ASP A 27 10.91 16.91 8.44
N SER A 28 9.85 17.54 7.94
CA SER A 28 9.93 18.85 7.25
C SER A 28 9.39 20.03 8.09
N ASN A 29 9.29 19.87 9.40
CA ASN A 29 8.74 20.86 10.33
C ASN A 29 9.69 22.02 10.72
N ILE A 30 10.58 22.46 9.81
CA ILE A 30 11.39 23.68 10.03
C ILE A 30 11.38 24.56 8.77
N VAL A 31 10.20 24.89 8.26
CA VAL A 31 10.02 26.15 7.53
C VAL A 31 8.85 26.87 8.19
N THR A 32 9.18 27.67 9.19
CA THR A 32 8.31 28.72 9.74
C THR A 32 8.10 29.79 8.66
N GLY A 33 7.23 29.48 7.71
CA GLY A 33 6.89 30.36 6.60
C GLY A 33 5.66 29.83 5.89
N VAL A 34 4.70 30.72 5.64
CA VAL A 34 3.51 30.40 4.84
C VAL A 34 3.94 30.10 3.42
N SER A 35 3.55 28.94 2.88
CA SER A 35 3.80 28.65 1.46
C SER A 35 2.94 29.53 0.57
N ILE A 36 3.48 29.96 -0.58
CA ILE A 36 2.71 30.64 -1.63
C ILE A 36 1.48 29.81 -2.05
N ASN A 37 1.58 28.49 -1.97
CA ASN A 37 0.49 27.57 -2.26
C ASN A 37 -0.62 27.63 -1.20
N ASP A 38 -0.25 27.84 0.06
CA ASP A 38 -1.21 27.97 1.16
C ASP A 38 -1.95 29.30 1.09
N LEU A 39 -1.25 30.38 0.72
CA LEU A 39 -1.88 31.67 0.45
C LEU A 39 -2.87 31.60 -0.72
N ARG A 40 -2.52 30.87 -1.79
CA ARG A 40 -3.41 30.67 -2.95
C ARG A 40 -4.66 29.86 -2.58
N LYS A 41 -4.51 28.79 -1.79
CA LYS A 41 -5.66 27.96 -1.36
C LYS A 41 -6.63 28.73 -0.45
N ASN A 42 -6.10 29.61 0.40
CA ASN A 42 -6.87 30.35 1.41
C ASN A 42 -7.11 31.82 1.02
N LEU A 43 -7.07 32.12 -0.28
CA LEU A 43 -7.21 33.49 -0.80
C LEU A 43 -8.58 34.09 -0.45
N ARG A 44 -9.62 33.25 -0.35
CA ARG A 44 -10.96 33.65 0.07
C ARG A 44 -10.97 34.17 1.50
N ASP A 45 -10.40 33.42 2.43
CA ASP A 45 -10.34 33.80 3.85
C ASP A 45 -9.51 35.08 4.04
N LEU A 46 -8.46 35.22 3.24
CA LEU A 46 -7.62 36.42 3.25
C LEU A 46 -8.38 37.65 2.72
N ASN A 47 -9.21 37.50 1.69
CA ASN A 47 -10.08 38.57 1.19
C ASN A 47 -11.17 38.97 2.20
N GLU A 48 -11.84 38.01 2.83
CA GLU A 48 -12.85 38.30 3.87
C GLU A 48 -12.25 39.07 5.07
N LEU A 49 -11.00 38.77 5.41
CA LEU A 49 -10.28 39.48 6.45
C LEU A 49 -9.86 40.89 6.02
N MET A 50 -9.46 41.08 4.76
CA MET A 50 -9.15 42.40 4.20
C MET A 50 -10.37 43.32 4.18
N ASP A 51 -11.54 42.83 3.78
CA ASP A 51 -12.77 43.62 3.76
C ASP A 51 -13.16 44.11 5.16
N ARG A 52 -13.00 43.26 6.19
CA ARG A 52 -13.26 43.65 7.59
C ARG A 52 -12.36 44.79 8.07
N GLU A 53 -11.08 44.78 7.69
CA GLU A 53 -10.12 45.81 8.09
C GLU A 53 -10.33 47.13 7.31
N CYS A 54 -10.77 47.03 6.05
CA CYS A 54 -11.15 48.19 5.23
C CYS A 54 -12.28 49.02 5.87
N LEU A 55 -13.24 48.38 6.56
CA LEU A 55 -14.30 49.08 7.31
C LEU A 55 -13.73 50.00 8.42
N SER A 56 -12.59 49.64 9.02
CA SER A 56 -11.97 50.45 10.07
C SER A 56 -11.20 51.67 9.55
N SER A 57 -10.95 51.73 8.23
CA SER A 57 -10.18 52.80 7.59
C SER A 57 -10.96 54.10 7.47
N GLU A 58 -12.29 54.02 7.32
CA GLU A 58 -13.17 55.20 7.24
C GLU A 58 -13.09 56.04 8.52
N ALA A 59 -13.20 55.40 9.69
CA ALA A 59 -13.15 56.09 10.98
C ALA A 59 -11.77 56.70 11.30
N ARG A 60 -10.68 56.11 10.80
CA ARG A 60 -9.31 56.56 11.10
C ARG A 60 -8.74 57.55 10.09
N TYR A 61 -9.11 57.42 8.83
CA TYR A 61 -8.48 58.15 7.72
C TYR A 61 -9.49 58.91 6.85
N GLY A 62 -10.80 58.77 7.09
CA GLY A 62 -11.85 59.46 6.32
C GLY A 62 -12.00 58.95 4.88
N ILE A 63 -11.50 57.74 4.59
CA ILE A 63 -11.51 57.13 3.26
C ILE A 63 -12.24 55.79 3.34
N THR A 64 -13.23 55.62 2.46
CA THR A 64 -14.01 54.37 2.30
C THR A 64 -13.39 53.51 1.21
N PHE A 65 -13.02 52.27 1.55
CA PHE A 65 -12.64 51.25 0.57
C PHE A 65 -13.83 50.32 0.34
N ASP A 66 -14.34 50.28 -0.88
CA ASP A 66 -15.59 49.57 -1.24
C ASP A 66 -15.41 48.04 -1.29
N ALA A 67 -14.21 47.57 -1.66
CA ALA A 67 -13.77 46.17 -1.55
C ALA A 67 -12.24 46.07 -1.71
N SER A 68 -11.61 45.09 -1.06
CA SER A 68 -10.21 44.73 -1.29
C SER A 68 -10.13 43.28 -1.79
N LEU A 69 -10.26 43.08 -3.10
CA LEU A 69 -10.16 41.76 -3.70
C LEU A 69 -8.73 41.48 -4.20
N ILE A 70 -8.06 40.52 -3.57
CA ILE A 70 -6.88 39.90 -4.16
C ILE A 70 -7.36 38.96 -5.26
N THR A 71 -6.86 39.17 -6.47
CA THR A 71 -7.22 38.38 -7.67
C THR A 71 -6.28 37.20 -7.88
N GLY A 72 -5.04 37.31 -7.41
CA GLY A 72 -4.00 36.30 -7.58
C GLY A 72 -2.74 36.64 -6.80
N ILE A 73 -1.93 35.62 -6.55
CA ILE A 73 -0.61 35.76 -5.94
C ILE A 73 0.37 35.05 -6.88
N ASP A 74 1.10 35.87 -7.63
CA ASP A 74 2.03 35.42 -8.65
C ASP A 74 3.47 35.53 -8.12
N PRO A 75 4.20 34.41 -8.02
CA PRO A 75 5.61 34.43 -7.67
C PRO A 75 6.43 34.97 -8.85
N PRO A 76 7.67 35.43 -8.60
CA PRO A 76 8.63 35.71 -9.65
C PRO A 76 8.86 34.49 -10.56
N THR A 77 9.19 34.72 -11.82
CA THR A 77 9.30 33.67 -12.85
C THR A 77 10.29 32.56 -12.51
N GLU A 78 11.40 32.90 -11.85
CA GLU A 78 12.42 31.93 -11.42
C GLU A 78 11.87 31.01 -10.32
N VAL A 79 11.07 31.57 -9.41
CA VAL A 79 10.45 30.85 -8.30
C VAL A 79 9.31 29.96 -8.80
N GLU A 80 8.53 30.42 -9.77
CA GLU A 80 7.49 29.61 -10.40
C GLU A 80 8.08 28.35 -11.06
N SER A 81 9.14 28.53 -11.85
CA SER A 81 9.87 27.43 -12.49
C SER A 81 10.42 26.44 -11.46
N ALA A 82 11.03 26.94 -10.38
CA ALA A 82 11.55 26.10 -9.30
C ALA A 82 10.43 25.32 -8.60
N LEU A 83 9.29 25.95 -8.30
CA LEU A 83 8.13 25.30 -7.69
C LEU A 83 7.53 24.22 -8.61
N ALA A 84 7.45 24.49 -9.92
CA ALA A 84 6.99 23.51 -10.89
C ALA A 84 7.93 22.30 -10.97
N ALA A 85 9.24 22.53 -10.96
CA ALA A 85 10.25 21.48 -10.94
C ALA A 85 10.17 20.64 -9.66
N ILE A 86 10.03 21.27 -8.49
CA ILE A 86 9.87 20.59 -7.20
C ILE A 86 8.60 19.75 -7.19
N ASN A 87 7.46 20.28 -7.63
CA ASN A 87 6.20 19.53 -7.67
C ASN A 87 6.28 18.34 -8.63
N THR A 88 6.93 18.52 -9.78
CA THR A 88 7.15 17.43 -10.74
C THR A 88 8.02 16.33 -10.12
N ALA A 89 9.14 16.70 -9.50
CA ALA A 89 10.03 15.75 -8.83
C ALA A 89 9.31 15.04 -7.66
N HIS A 90 8.52 15.78 -6.86
CA HIS A 90 7.76 15.22 -5.76
C HIS A 90 6.70 14.21 -6.22
N ASN A 91 5.93 14.57 -7.25
CA ASN A 91 4.92 13.67 -7.83
C ASN A 91 5.57 12.43 -8.45
N GLN A 92 6.72 12.59 -9.10
CA GLN A 92 7.47 11.47 -9.64
C GLN A 92 7.96 10.53 -8.54
N VAL A 93 8.61 11.05 -7.50
CA VAL A 93 9.07 10.25 -6.35
C VAL A 93 7.89 9.58 -5.64
N SER A 94 6.77 10.28 -5.44
CA SER A 94 5.56 9.70 -4.85
C SER A 94 4.97 8.57 -5.69
N SER A 95 5.00 8.71 -7.01
CA SER A 95 4.57 7.67 -7.96
C SER A 95 5.49 6.44 -7.89
N ASP A 96 6.80 6.65 -7.91
CA ASP A 96 7.79 5.57 -7.85
C ASP A 96 7.73 4.80 -6.53
N ILE A 97 7.54 5.51 -5.40
CA ILE A 97 7.33 4.90 -4.08
C ILE A 97 6.06 4.04 -4.09
N SER A 98 4.96 4.56 -4.63
CA SER A 98 3.69 3.83 -4.69
C SER A 98 3.81 2.55 -5.52
N LEU A 99 4.50 2.61 -6.65
CA LEU A 99 4.77 1.45 -7.50
C LEU A 99 5.66 0.43 -6.78
N ALA A 100 6.75 0.89 -6.17
CA ALA A 100 7.66 0.03 -5.42
C ALA A 100 6.94 -0.68 -4.28
N GLN A 101 6.10 0.03 -3.53
CA GLN A 101 5.31 -0.52 -2.43
C GLN A 101 4.33 -1.59 -2.92
N ALA A 102 3.57 -1.31 -3.98
CA ALA A 102 2.65 -2.30 -4.58
C ALA A 102 3.40 -3.56 -5.04
N SER A 103 4.60 -3.40 -5.62
CA SER A 103 5.43 -4.53 -6.05
C SER A 103 5.95 -5.36 -4.87
N ALA A 104 6.30 -4.72 -3.75
CA ALA A 104 6.75 -5.37 -2.54
C ALA A 104 5.60 -6.16 -1.89
N ASP A 105 4.41 -5.56 -1.78
CA ASP A 105 3.22 -6.21 -1.24
C ASP A 105 2.85 -7.45 -2.06
N GLN A 106 2.89 -7.34 -3.39
CA GLN A 106 2.64 -8.48 -4.28
C GLN A 106 3.66 -9.61 -4.04
N LYS A 107 4.95 -9.28 -3.92
CA LYS A 107 6.00 -10.27 -3.63
C LYS A 107 5.78 -10.95 -2.28
N ILE A 108 5.42 -10.21 -1.24
CA ILE A 108 5.15 -10.77 0.09
C ILE A 108 3.99 -11.77 0.03
N VAL A 109 2.89 -11.41 -0.65
CA VAL A 109 1.73 -12.30 -0.80
C VAL A 109 2.11 -13.54 -1.60
N GLN A 110 2.88 -13.40 -2.68
CA GLN A 110 3.35 -14.53 -3.48
C GLN A 110 4.27 -15.45 -2.68
N SER A 111 5.21 -14.91 -1.91
CA SER A 111 6.11 -15.70 -1.06
C SER A 111 5.34 -16.48 0.00
N ARG A 112 4.33 -15.88 0.65
CA ARG A 112 3.48 -16.59 1.63
C ARG A 112 2.73 -17.75 0.98
N ARG A 113 2.10 -17.52 -0.17
CA ARG A 113 1.39 -18.57 -0.92
C ARG A 113 2.33 -19.68 -1.37
N ALA A 114 3.55 -19.34 -1.81
CA ALA A 114 4.54 -20.32 -2.22
C ALA A 114 4.93 -21.24 -1.05
N VAL A 115 5.16 -20.68 0.14
CA VAL A 115 5.44 -21.46 1.36
C VAL A 115 4.26 -22.37 1.70
N GLU A 116 3.03 -21.86 1.67
CA GLU A 116 1.82 -22.65 1.94
C GLU A 116 1.70 -23.84 0.97
N ILE A 117 1.85 -23.61 -0.33
CA ILE A 117 1.80 -24.66 -1.35
C ILE A 117 2.88 -25.72 -1.09
N GLU A 118 4.11 -25.30 -0.80
CA GLU A 118 5.20 -26.25 -0.55
C GLU A 118 4.96 -27.05 0.73
N THR A 119 4.43 -26.44 1.78
CA THR A 119 4.07 -27.16 3.01
C THR A 119 2.96 -28.18 2.78
N LEU A 120 1.92 -27.83 2.01
CA LEU A 120 0.83 -28.74 1.66
C LEU A 120 1.34 -29.89 0.78
N LYS A 121 2.23 -29.60 -0.17
CA LYS A 121 2.86 -30.61 -1.02
C LYS A 121 3.70 -31.59 -0.19
N ALA A 122 4.52 -31.09 0.72
CA ALA A 122 5.29 -31.93 1.63
C ALA A 122 4.40 -32.83 2.50
N GLN A 123 3.28 -32.31 2.99
CA GLN A 123 2.30 -33.11 3.74
C GLN A 123 1.66 -34.20 2.86
N ALA A 124 1.25 -33.84 1.64
CA ALA A 124 0.64 -34.76 0.69
C ALA A 124 1.60 -35.89 0.26
N GLU A 125 2.90 -35.64 0.19
CA GLU A 125 3.91 -36.67 -0.09
C GLU A 125 4.12 -37.64 1.10
N VAL A 126 4.02 -37.14 2.34
CA VAL A 126 4.23 -37.94 3.56
C VAL A 126 3.00 -38.78 3.93
N GLU A 127 1.80 -38.30 3.64
CA GLU A 127 0.53 -38.98 3.95
C GLU A 127 0.45 -40.43 3.45
N PRO A 128 0.70 -40.74 2.16
CA PRO A 128 0.65 -42.12 1.65
C PRO A 128 1.71 -43.01 2.29
N LEU A 129 2.89 -42.47 2.61
CA LEU A 129 3.96 -43.21 3.30
C LEU A 129 3.52 -43.59 4.72
N ARG A 130 2.88 -42.67 5.45
CA ARG A 130 2.33 -42.95 6.78
C ARG A 130 1.19 -43.95 6.72
N ALA A 131 0.28 -43.81 5.75
CA ALA A 131 -0.82 -44.75 5.55
C ALA A 131 -0.31 -46.17 5.27
N MET A 132 0.70 -46.31 4.39
CA MET A 132 1.34 -47.59 4.09
C MET A 132 2.06 -48.17 5.31
N ALA A 133 2.81 -47.35 6.05
CA ALA A 133 3.47 -47.79 7.28
C ALA A 133 2.47 -48.28 8.34
N ALA A 134 1.31 -47.62 8.47
CA ALA A 134 0.25 -48.04 9.37
C ALA A 134 -0.34 -49.39 8.96
N GLN A 135 -0.65 -49.58 7.67
CA GLN A 135 -1.13 -50.85 7.12
C GLN A 135 -0.13 -52.00 7.34
N LEU A 136 1.16 -51.75 7.09
CA LEU A 136 2.21 -52.76 7.33
C LEU A 136 2.35 -53.10 8.81
N THR A 137 2.20 -52.12 9.70
CA THR A 137 2.24 -52.33 11.16
C THR A 137 1.08 -53.17 11.64
N GLU A 138 -0.13 -52.91 11.15
CA GLU A 138 -1.32 -53.71 11.45
C GLU A 138 -1.16 -55.15 10.94
N LEU A 139 -0.67 -55.33 9.72
CA LEU A 139 -0.42 -56.63 9.14
C LEU A 139 0.64 -57.42 9.92
N LYS A 140 1.68 -56.76 10.42
CA LYS A 140 2.69 -57.36 11.31
C LYS A 140 2.09 -57.84 12.64
N ARG A 141 1.13 -57.10 13.21
CA ARG A 141 0.43 -57.52 14.45
C ARG A 141 -0.42 -58.78 14.25
N ASN A 142 -0.95 -58.99 13.06
CA ASN A 142 -1.81 -60.13 12.73
C ASN A 142 -1.04 -61.46 12.51
N GLY A 143 0.29 -61.47 12.70
CA GLY A 143 1.12 -62.67 12.72
C GLY A 143 1.93 -62.93 11.44
N PRO A 144 2.90 -63.86 11.46
CA PRO A 144 3.91 -64.02 10.41
C PRO A 144 3.34 -64.46 9.04
N ARG A 145 2.19 -65.15 9.02
CA ARG A 145 1.51 -65.58 7.78
C ARG A 145 0.50 -64.56 7.23
N ALA A 146 0.22 -63.47 7.94
CA ALA A 146 -0.80 -62.50 7.53
C ALA A 146 -0.43 -61.79 6.21
N LEU A 147 0.87 -61.52 6.00
CA LEU A 147 1.38 -60.91 4.77
C LEU A 147 1.21 -61.82 3.54
N GLU A 148 1.52 -63.11 3.68
CA GLU A 148 1.36 -64.09 2.60
C GLU A 148 -0.12 -64.23 2.19
N LEU A 149 -1.01 -64.29 3.17
CA LEU A 149 -2.46 -64.35 2.93
C LEU A 149 -3.00 -63.07 2.29
N TYR A 150 -2.50 -61.90 2.71
CA TYR A 150 -2.85 -60.62 2.09
C TYR A 150 -2.41 -60.56 0.61
N LEU A 151 -1.15 -60.91 0.31
CA LEU A 151 -0.65 -60.97 -1.06
C LEU A 151 -1.44 -61.96 -1.92
N ARG A 152 -1.80 -63.12 -1.38
CA ARG A 152 -2.65 -64.11 -2.05
C ARG A 152 -4.03 -63.53 -2.38
N ASN A 153 -4.68 -62.87 -1.43
CA ASN A 153 -6.01 -62.28 -1.62
C ASN A 153 -5.99 -61.12 -2.63
N VAL A 154 -4.95 -60.27 -2.60
CA VAL A 154 -4.78 -59.18 -3.57
C VAL A 154 -4.54 -59.74 -4.98
N ARG A 155 -3.69 -60.77 -5.12
CA ARG A 155 -3.48 -61.47 -6.41
C ARG A 155 -4.77 -62.06 -6.95
N LEU A 156 -5.56 -62.74 -6.12
CA LEU A 156 -6.84 -63.30 -6.52
C LEU A 156 -7.82 -62.23 -7.04
N ARG A 157 -7.86 -61.04 -6.40
CA ARG A 157 -8.67 -59.91 -6.87
C ARG A 157 -8.15 -59.34 -8.19
N LEU A 158 -6.84 -59.17 -8.34
CA LEU A 158 -6.22 -58.73 -9.59
C LEU A 158 -6.48 -59.71 -10.74
N TYR A 159 -6.35 -61.01 -10.50
CA TYR A 159 -6.66 -62.04 -11.49
C TYR A 159 -8.14 -62.05 -11.88
N ASN A 160 -9.04 -61.70 -10.96
CA ASN A 160 -10.47 -61.59 -11.26
C ASN A 160 -10.80 -60.34 -12.10
N GLN A 161 -10.02 -59.27 -11.98
CA GLN A 161 -10.18 -58.04 -12.78
C GLN A 161 -9.40 -58.06 -14.11
N ALA A 162 -8.37 -58.90 -14.22
CA ALA A 162 -7.53 -58.96 -15.41
C ALA A 162 -8.17 -59.84 -16.51
N GLN A 163 -8.51 -59.25 -17.65
CA GLN A 163 -9.02 -59.97 -18.83
C GLN A 163 -7.95 -60.79 -19.57
N ARG A 164 -6.66 -60.46 -19.40
CA ARG A 164 -5.52 -61.16 -20.01
C ARG A 164 -4.35 -61.17 -19.03
N VAL A 165 -3.76 -62.34 -18.82
CA VAL A 165 -2.54 -62.53 -18.02
C VAL A 165 -1.44 -62.98 -18.97
N ILE A 166 -0.36 -62.21 -19.05
CA ILE A 166 0.84 -62.56 -19.81
C ILE A 166 1.90 -62.94 -18.78
N LEU A 167 2.32 -64.21 -18.81
CA LEU A 167 3.39 -64.73 -17.95
C LEU A 167 4.66 -64.82 -18.81
N GLU A 168 5.69 -64.06 -18.44
CA GLU A 168 7.04 -64.30 -18.95
C GLU A 168 7.58 -65.59 -18.32
N VAL A 169 7.98 -66.52 -19.17
CA VAL A 169 8.71 -67.72 -18.78
C VAL A 169 10.17 -67.30 -18.57
N LYS A 170 10.67 -67.40 -17.34
CA LYS A 170 12.12 -67.31 -17.08
C LYS A 170 12.78 -68.58 -17.59
N GLU A 171 13.75 -68.44 -18.50
CA GLU A 171 14.75 -69.49 -18.80
C GLU A 171 15.62 -69.81 -17.58
#